data_AF-A0A7C9EIY1-F1
#
_entry.id   AF-A0A7C9EIY1-F1
#
_cell.length_a   1.000
_cell.length_b   1.000
_cell.length_c   1.000
_cell.angle_alpha   90.00
_cell.angle_beta   90.00
_cell.angle_gamma   90.00
#
_symmetry.space_group_name_H-M   'P 1'
#
loop_
_entity.id
_entity.type
_entity.pdbx_description
1 polymer ?
#
loop_
_entity_poly.entity_id
_entity_poly.type
_entity_poly.pdbx_seq_one_letter_code
_entity_poly.pdbx_strand_id
1 'polypeptide(L)'
;YAVESYLEQILTHGFFHADPHPGNIAVDDMNGGRLIFYDFGMMGRISANIREGLLEAFYGIYEKNPDKVLQAMIQMGVLVPTGDMTAVRRTAQFFLDSFEQRLAAQKKEREVGALEPGFKKPLSKEGKVQKKNERLAAIGKPHMTME
;
A
#
# COMPACT_ATOMS: atom_id res chain seq x y z
N TYR A 1 7.66 -8.16 6.61
CA TYR A 1 6.85 -8.20 7.84
C TYR A 1 5.44 -7.65 7.68
N ALA A 2 5.18 -6.34 7.63
CA ALA A 2 3.79 -5.83 7.58
C ALA A 2 3.00 -6.33 6.37
N VAL A 3 3.47 -6.03 5.16
CA VAL A 3 2.82 -6.46 3.90
C VAL A 3 2.64 -7.98 3.86
N GLU A 4 3.69 -8.71 4.20
CA GLU A 4 3.69 -10.19 4.25
C GLU A 4 2.66 -10.74 5.23
N SER A 5 2.56 -10.19 6.45
CA SER A 5 1.55 -10.58 7.42
C SER A 5 0.13 -10.34 6.92
N TYR A 6 -0.12 -9.21 6.23
CA TYR A 6 -1.42 -8.93 5.63
C TYR A 6 -1.75 -9.86 4.47
N LEU A 7 -0.77 -10.17 3.63
CA LEU A 7 -0.95 -11.14 2.56
C LEU A 7 -1.24 -12.53 3.13
N GLU A 8 -0.55 -12.95 4.18
CA GLU A 8 -0.82 -14.23 4.85
C GLU A 8 -2.21 -14.27 5.49
N GLN A 9 -2.58 -13.21 6.21
CA GLN A 9 -3.93 -13.02 6.77
C GLN A 9 -5.02 -13.18 5.71
N ILE A 10 -4.89 -12.45 4.60
CA ILE A 10 -5.89 -12.41 3.52
C ILE A 10 -5.89 -13.71 2.69
N LEU A 11 -4.72 -14.12 2.19
CA LEU A 11 -4.57 -15.17 1.17
C LEU A 11 -4.39 -16.58 1.75
N THR A 12 -3.89 -16.70 2.98
CA THR A 12 -3.71 -18.00 3.65
C THR A 12 -4.84 -18.25 4.64
N HIS A 13 -5.05 -17.32 5.58
CA HIS A 13 -5.93 -17.56 6.73
C HIS A 13 -7.39 -17.15 6.51
N GLY A 14 -7.65 -16.20 5.61
CA GLY A 14 -9.00 -15.71 5.31
C GLY A 14 -9.61 -14.79 6.37
N PHE A 15 -8.79 -14.19 7.23
CA PHE A 15 -9.20 -13.12 8.13
C PHE A 15 -8.14 -12.03 8.11
N PHE A 16 -8.51 -10.79 8.36
CA PHE A 16 -7.55 -9.69 8.36
C PHE A 16 -7.89 -8.67 9.45
N HIS A 17 -6.86 -8.03 9.99
CA HIS A 17 -7.03 -6.92 10.89
C HIS A 17 -7.49 -5.68 10.10
N ALA A 18 -8.69 -5.18 10.39
CA ALA A 18 -9.33 -4.12 9.62
C ALA A 18 -8.91 -2.71 10.06
N ASP A 19 -8.30 -2.56 11.25
CA ASP A 19 -7.82 -1.26 11.75
C ASP A 19 -6.38 -1.26 12.29
N PRO A 20 -5.37 -1.51 11.44
CA PRO A 20 -3.97 -1.55 11.90
C PRO A 20 -3.33 -0.18 12.04
N HIS A 21 -3.76 0.57 13.05
CA HIS A 21 -3.14 1.82 13.42
C HIS A 21 -1.91 1.59 14.32
N PRO A 22 -0.97 2.55 14.40
CA PRO A 22 0.27 2.41 15.19
C PRO A 22 0.09 2.15 16.69
N GLY A 23 -1.13 2.30 17.23
CA GLY A 23 -1.43 1.98 18.63
C GLY A 23 -1.81 0.51 18.84
N ASN A 24 -2.18 -0.21 17.79
CA ASN A 24 -2.58 -1.62 17.83
C ASN A 24 -1.50 -2.57 17.30
N ILE A 25 -0.39 -2.02 16.79
CA ILE A 25 0.73 -2.80 16.27
C ILE A 25 2.06 -2.26 16.80
N ALA A 26 2.91 -3.16 17.29
CA ALA A 26 4.31 -2.88 17.57
C ALA A 26 5.24 -3.83 16.82
N VAL A 27 6.52 -3.46 16.79
CA VAL A 27 7.60 -4.29 16.28
C VAL A 27 8.47 -4.71 17.45
N ASP A 28 8.76 -6.01 17.54
CA ASP A 28 9.70 -6.55 18.51
C ASP A 28 11.13 -6.51 17.94
N ASP A 29 11.90 -5.54 18.41
CA ASP A 29 13.29 -5.32 18.00
C ASP A 29 14.24 -6.39 18.53
N MET A 30 13.86 -7.12 19.58
CA MET A 30 14.71 -8.14 20.23
C MET A 30 14.67 -9.48 19.49
N ASN A 31 13.57 -9.76 18.78
CA ASN A 31 13.32 -11.04 18.10
C ASN A 31 13.27 -10.93 16.57
N GLY A 32 14.07 -10.03 15.99
CA GLY A 32 14.22 -9.92 14.54
C GLY A 32 13.11 -9.16 13.82
N GLY A 33 12.37 -8.30 14.52
CA GLY A 33 11.36 -7.42 13.93
C GLY A 33 9.98 -8.05 13.77
N ARG A 34 9.59 -8.95 14.68
CA ARG A 34 8.24 -9.56 14.67
C ARG A 34 7.16 -8.51 14.89
N LEU A 35 6.00 -8.70 14.28
CA LEU A 35 4.83 -7.85 14.54
C LEU A 35 4.07 -8.36 15.75
N ILE A 36 3.72 -7.46 16.66
CA ILE A 36 2.85 -7.71 17.81
C ILE A 36 1.54 -6.96 17.56
N PHE A 37 0.42 -7.67 17.63
CA PHE A 37 -0.92 -7.09 17.56
C PHE A 37 -1.54 -7.06 18.96
N TYR A 38 -2.03 -5.90 19.38
CA TYR A 38 -2.60 -5.69 20.71
C TYR A 38 -4.13 -5.83 20.75
N ASP A 39 -4.78 -5.44 19.66
CA ASP A 39 -6.23 -5.39 19.54
C ASP A 39 -6.66 -6.30 18.39
N PHE A 40 -7.84 -6.91 18.55
CA PHE A 40 -8.51 -7.74 17.55
C PHE A 40 -10.02 -7.43 17.52
N GLY A 41 -10.44 -6.28 18.03
CA GLY A 41 -11.84 -5.84 18.04
C GLY A 41 -12.39 -5.55 16.64
N MET A 42 -11.54 -5.19 15.69
CA MET A 42 -11.90 -4.94 14.29
C MET A 42 -11.22 -5.94 13.35
N MET A 43 -11.86 -7.09 13.15
CA MET A 43 -11.40 -8.15 12.24
C MET A 43 -12.40 -8.35 11.10
N GLY A 44 -11.88 -8.44 9.88
CA GLY A 44 -12.63 -8.86 8.71
C GLY A 44 -12.46 -10.35 8.43
N ARG A 45 -13.44 -10.93 7.72
CA ARG A 45 -13.36 -12.30 7.18
C ARG A 45 -13.51 -12.27 5.66
N ILE A 46 -12.81 -13.18 5.01
CA ILE A 46 -12.84 -13.38 3.57
C ILE A 46 -13.26 -14.83 3.34
N SER A 47 -14.30 -15.02 2.53
CA SER A 47 -14.76 -16.35 2.18
C SER A 47 -13.71 -17.07 1.30
N ALA A 48 -13.71 -18.40 1.32
CA ALA A 48 -12.78 -19.19 0.51
C ALA A 48 -12.85 -18.82 -0.98
N ASN A 49 -14.07 -18.62 -1.52
CA ASN A 49 -14.29 -18.22 -2.91
C ASN A 49 -13.62 -16.87 -3.24
N ILE A 50 -13.73 -15.87 -2.37
CA ILE A 50 -13.07 -14.58 -2.58
C ILE A 50 -11.55 -14.73 -2.49
N ARG A 51 -11.05 -15.53 -1.54
CA ARG A 51 -9.62 -15.76 -1.37
C ARG A 51 -8.98 -16.45 -2.58
N GLU A 52 -9.64 -17.48 -3.10
CA GLU A 52 -9.23 -18.16 -4.34
C GLU A 52 -9.28 -17.21 -5.53
N GLY A 53 -10.36 -16.44 -5.68
CA GLY A 53 -10.47 -15.43 -6.73
C GLY A 53 -9.40 -14.34 -6.64
N LEU A 54 -8.99 -13.92 -5.44
CA LEU A 54 -7.88 -13.00 -5.25
C LEU A 54 -6.55 -13.61 -5.74
N LEU A 55 -6.28 -14.88 -5.43
CA LEU A 55 -5.10 -15.59 -5.92
C LEU A 55 -5.09 -15.70 -7.45
N GLU A 56 -6.23 -16.07 -8.05
CA GLU A 56 -6.36 -16.13 -9.51
C GLU A 56 -6.18 -14.74 -10.17
N ALA A 57 -6.68 -13.68 -9.53
CA ALA A 57 -6.45 -12.32 -10.00
C ALA A 57 -4.96 -11.95 -9.95
N PHE A 58 -4.24 -12.33 -8.89
CA PHE A 58 -2.78 -12.14 -8.81
C PHE A 58 -2.04 -12.87 -9.93
N TYR A 59 -2.39 -14.13 -10.21
CA TYR A 59 -1.81 -14.88 -11.32
C TYR A 59 -2.15 -14.26 -12.67
N GLY A 60 -3.39 -13.82 -12.88
CA GLY A 60 -3.80 -13.13 -14.10
C GLY A 60 -3.01 -11.84 -14.35
N ILE A 61 -2.77 -11.05 -13.29
CA ILE A 61 -1.92 -9.85 -13.38
C ILE A 61 -0.47 -10.22 -13.67
N TYR A 62 0.07 -11.23 -12.99
CA TYR A 62 1.45 -11.68 -13.17
C TYR A 62 1.71 -12.18 -14.60
N GLU A 63 0.78 -12.96 -15.16
CA GLU A 63 0.84 -13.48 -16.53
C GLU A 63 0.39 -12.47 -17.58
N LYS A 64 -0.07 -11.29 -17.18
CA LYS A 64 -0.56 -10.23 -18.08
C LYS A 64 -1.75 -10.68 -18.92
N ASN A 65 -2.61 -11.49 -18.32
CA ASN A 65 -3.74 -12.12 -18.98
C ASN A 65 -5.05 -11.45 -18.52
N PRO A 66 -5.65 -10.55 -19.34
CA PRO A 66 -6.89 -9.87 -18.95
C PRO A 66 -8.06 -10.85 -18.79
N ASP A 67 -8.07 -11.96 -19.54
CA ASP A 67 -9.15 -12.94 -19.47
C ASP A 67 -9.13 -13.67 -18.11
N LYS A 68 -7.94 -14.02 -17.60
CA LYS A 68 -7.79 -14.57 -16.24
C LYS A 68 -8.26 -13.59 -15.17
N VAL A 69 -7.91 -12.32 -15.30
CA VAL A 69 -8.37 -11.27 -14.36
C VAL A 69 -9.89 -11.14 -14.37
N LEU A 70 -10.52 -11.15 -15.56
CA LEU A 70 -11.98 -11.10 -15.68
C LEU A 70 -12.64 -12.33 -15.03
N GLN A 71 -12.11 -13.54 -15.28
CA GLN A 71 -12.65 -14.76 -14.67
C GLN A 71 -12.55 -14.74 -13.16
N ALA A 72 -11.42 -14.27 -12.61
CA ALA A 72 -11.26 -14.09 -11.17
C ALA A 72 -12.29 -13.10 -10.60
N MET A 73 -12.55 -11.98 -11.29
CA MET A 73 -13.57 -11.01 -10.88
C MET A 73 -15.00 -11.57 -10.94
N ILE A 74 -15.29 -12.43 -11.93
CA ILE A 74 -16.58 -13.13 -12.01
C ILE A 74 -16.73 -14.12 -10.86
N GLN A 75 -15.70 -14.93 -10.59
CA GLN A 75 -15.67 -15.87 -9.47
C GLN A 75 -15.94 -15.15 -8.15
N MET A 76 -15.33 -13.99 -7.93
CA MET A 76 -15.54 -13.19 -6.74
C MET A 76 -16.92 -12.50 -6.67
N GLY A 77 -17.72 -12.55 -7.74
CA GLY A 77 -19.00 -11.86 -7.83
C GLY A 77 -18.88 -10.34 -8.00
N VAL A 78 -17.68 -9.83 -8.30
CA VAL A 78 -17.45 -8.41 -8.60
C VAL A 78 -17.99 -8.06 -9.98
N LEU A 79 -17.93 -9.02 -10.90
CA LEU A 79 -18.37 -8.86 -12.28
C LEU A 79 -19.48 -9.87 -12.59
N VAL A 80 -20.57 -9.39 -13.19
CA VAL A 80 -21.62 -10.27 -13.74
C VAL A 80 -21.32 -10.51 -15.22
N PRO A 81 -21.15 -11.75 -15.67
CA PRO A 81 -20.91 -12.04 -17.09
C PRO A 81 -22.14 -11.66 -17.91
N THR A 82 -21.93 -10.89 -18.97
CA THR A 82 -22.95 -10.52 -19.96
C THR A 82 -22.55 -11.02 -21.35
N GLY A 83 -23.41 -10.81 -22.36
CA GLY A 83 -23.14 -11.26 -23.72
C GLY A 83 -21.91 -10.61 -24.36
N ASP A 84 -21.68 -9.31 -24.14
CA ASP A 84 -20.50 -8.60 -24.66
C ASP A 84 -19.62 -8.08 -23.52
N MET A 85 -18.49 -8.76 -23.33
CA MET A 85 -17.48 -8.40 -22.33
C MET A 85 -16.29 -7.65 -22.96
N THR A 86 -16.34 -7.31 -24.25
CA THR A 86 -15.19 -6.76 -24.99
C THR A 86 -14.71 -5.44 -24.39
N ALA A 87 -15.64 -4.56 -24.00
CA ALA A 87 -15.30 -3.30 -23.35
C ALA A 87 -14.58 -3.53 -22.02
N VAL A 88 -15.11 -4.41 -21.18
CA VAL A 88 -14.52 -4.76 -19.87
C VAL A 88 -13.13 -5.36 -20.04
N ARG A 89 -12.97 -6.28 -20.99
CA ARG A 89 -11.68 -6.90 -21.33
C ARG A 89 -10.66 -5.86 -21.77
N ARG A 90 -11.04 -4.92 -22.65
CA ARG A 90 -10.16 -3.82 -23.08
C ARG A 90 -9.75 -2.93 -21.91
N THR A 91 -10.67 -2.65 -21.00
CA THR A 91 -10.36 -1.88 -19.78
C THR A 91 -9.37 -2.64 -18.88
N ALA A 92 -9.57 -3.94 -18.67
CA ALA A 92 -8.62 -4.75 -17.91
C ALA A 92 -7.23 -4.76 -18.57
N GLN A 93 -7.15 -4.96 -19.89
CA GLN A 93 -5.89 -4.88 -20.63
C GLN A 93 -5.20 -3.53 -20.44
N PHE A 94 -5.94 -2.43 -20.57
CA PHE A 94 -5.40 -1.08 -20.37
C PHE A 94 -4.78 -0.90 -18.98
N PHE A 95 -5.43 -1.43 -17.93
CA PHE A 95 -4.88 -1.36 -16.57
C PHE A 95 -3.63 -2.22 -16.38
N LEU A 96 -3.59 -3.41 -16.98
CA LEU A 96 -2.40 -4.26 -16.97
C LEU A 96 -1.21 -3.55 -17.66
N ASP A 97 -1.42 -2.99 -18.85
CA ASP A 97 -0.39 -2.26 -19.59
C ASP A 97 0.10 -1.04 -18.78
N SER A 98 -0.82 -0.30 -18.17
CA SER A 98 -0.50 0.86 -17.33
C SER A 98 0.30 0.46 -16.08
N PHE A 99 -0.03 -0.66 -15.47
CA PHE A 99 0.70 -1.19 -14.31
C PHE A 99 2.14 -1.54 -14.69
N GLU A 100 2.36 -2.19 -15.84
CA GLU A 100 3.70 -2.49 -16.33
C GLU A 100 4.54 -1.26 -16.58
N GLN A 101 3.97 -0.25 -17.25
CA GLN A 101 4.67 1.01 -17.52
C GLN A 101 5.13 1.67 -16.22
N ARG A 102 4.29 1.65 -15.18
CA ARG A 102 4.64 2.15 -13.84
C ARG A 102 5.75 1.33 -13.19
N LEU A 103 5.70 0.00 -13.27
CA LEU A 103 6.75 -0.87 -12.75
C LEU A 103 8.10 -0.60 -13.45
N ALA A 104 8.09 -0.43 -14.77
CA ALA A 104 9.29 -0.09 -15.54
C ALA A 104 9.85 1.28 -15.15
N ALA A 105 8.98 2.29 -15.00
CA ALA A 105 9.38 3.64 -14.57
C ALA A 105 10.01 3.62 -13.17
N GLN A 106 9.38 2.94 -12.20
CA GLN A 106 9.92 2.82 -10.84
C GLN A 106 11.27 2.09 -10.79
N LYS A 107 11.46 1.04 -11.61
CA LYS A 107 12.76 0.36 -11.71
C LYS A 107 13.83 1.31 -12.23
N LYS A 108 13.54 2.06 -13.30
CA LYS A 108 14.43 3.07 -13.86
C LYS A 108 14.78 4.17 -12.85
N GLU A 109 13.80 4.68 -12.10
CA GLU A 109 14.03 5.68 -11.05
C GLU A 109 14.91 5.13 -9.92
N ARG A 110 14.72 3.87 -9.51
CA ARG A 110 15.57 3.22 -8.50
C ARG A 110 17.00 3.04 -8.99
N GLU A 111 17.19 2.66 -10.26
CA GLU A 111 18.52 2.51 -10.86
C GLU A 111 19.24 3.86 -10.96
N VAL A 112 18.54 4.91 -11.38
CA VAL A 112 19.09 6.28 -11.45
C VAL A 112 19.38 6.83 -10.04
N GLY A 113 18.47 6.64 -9.09
CA GLY A 113 18.64 7.07 -7.70
C GLY A 113 19.68 6.29 -6.91
N ALA A 114 20.01 5.06 -7.32
CA ALA A 114 21.10 4.27 -6.75
C ALA A 114 22.49 4.73 -7.24
N LEU A 115 22.55 5.40 -8.40
CA LEU A 115 23.78 5.96 -8.96
C LEU A 115 24.11 7.36 -8.40
N GLU A 116 23.13 8.07 -7.85
CA GLU A 116 23.31 9.34 -7.15
C GLU A 116 23.47 9.08 -5.63
N PRO A 117 24.67 9.21 -5.03
CA PRO A 117 24.83 8.98 -3.59
C PRO A 117 24.03 10.03 -2.82
N GLY A 118 22.92 9.59 -2.22
CA GLY A 118 22.03 10.39 -1.38
C GLY A 118 22.69 10.82 -0.06
N PHE A 119 23.68 11.71 -0.10
CA PHE A 119 24.15 12.44 1.07
C PHE A 119 23.55 13.84 1.08
N LYS A 120 22.32 13.99 1.59
CA LYS A 120 21.90 15.31 2.07
C LYS A 120 22.78 15.65 3.28
N LYS A 121 23.79 16.51 3.07
CA LYS A 121 24.65 17.02 4.15
C LYS A 121 23.75 17.47 5.33
N PRO A 122 24.02 17.03 6.58
CA PRO A 122 23.27 17.50 7.73
C PRO A 122 23.35 19.03 7.78
N LEU A 123 22.23 19.70 8.06
CA LEU A 123 22.20 21.16 8.16
C LEU A 123 23.28 21.63 9.16
N SER A 124 24.05 22.65 8.76
CA SER A 124 24.99 23.33 9.64
C SER A 124 24.26 23.87 10.89
N LYS A 125 25.00 24.13 11.97
CA LYS A 125 24.42 24.68 13.22
C LYS A 125 23.59 25.94 12.94
N GLU A 126 24.04 26.79 12.02
CA GLU A 126 23.34 28.00 11.57
C GLU A 126 22.03 27.67 10.84
N GLY A 127 22.03 26.69 9.92
CA GLY A 127 20.82 26.27 9.22
C GLY A 127 19.74 25.67 10.14
N LYS A 128 20.14 25.03 11.25
CA LYS A 128 19.20 24.54 12.28
C LYS A 128 18.56 25.69 13.05
N VAL A 129 19.32 26.74 13.35
CA VAL A 129 18.83 27.94 14.05
C VAL A 129 17.87 28.72 13.16
N GLN A 130 18.20 28.91 11.87
CA GLN A 130 17.32 29.56 10.89
C GLN A 130 15.95 28.87 10.80
N LYS A 131 15.96 27.55 10.66
CA LYS A 131 14.73 26.75 10.52
C LYS A 131 13.89 26.69 11.80
N LYS A 132 14.53 26.81 12.97
CA LYS A 132 13.84 26.96 14.26
C LYS A 132 13.17 28.34 14.38
N ASN A 133 13.86 29.41 13.97
CA ASN A 133 13.33 30.76 13.98
C ASN A 133 12.17 30.94 13.00
N GLU A 134 12.25 30.34 11.81
CA GLU A 134 11.15 30.33 10.83
C GLU A 134 9.90 29.62 11.38
N ARG A 135 10.06 28.49 12.06
CA ARG A 135 8.95 27.77 12.70
C ARG A 135 8.32 28.57 13.84
N LEU A 136 9.12 29.27 14.63
CA LEU A 136 8.63 30.12 15.73
C LEU A 136 7.91 31.37 15.21
N ALA A 137 8.35 31.93 14.07
CA ALA A 137 7.67 33.05 13.44
C ALA A 137 6.32 32.68 12.80
N ALA A 138 6.17 31.42 12.35
CA ALA A 138 4.92 30.91 11.79
C ALA A 138 3.85 30.59 12.85
N ILE A 139 4.25 30.40 14.11
CA ILE A 139 3.34 30.23 15.25
C ILE A 139 3.04 31.64 15.79
N GLY A 140 2.11 32.33 15.13
CA GLY A 140 1.70 33.69 15.48
C GLY A 140 1.36 33.85 16.97
N LYS A 141 1.71 35.03 17.51
CA LYS A 141 1.47 35.44 18.91
C LYS A 141 0.06 35.07 19.39
N PRO A 142 -0.13 34.57 20.63
CA PRO A 142 -1.46 34.40 21.18
C PRO A 142 -2.13 35.77 21.30
N HIS A 143 -3.28 35.92 20.63
CA HIS A 143 -4.22 37.00 20.91
C HIS A 143 -4.62 36.91 22.38
N MET A 144 -4.10 37.81 23.21
CA MET A 144 -4.65 38.10 24.52
C MET A 144 -4.92 39.61 24.57
N THR A 145 -6.12 39.97 24.13
CA THR A 145 -6.79 41.21 24.51
C THR A 145 -8.11 40.79 25.12
N MET A 146 -8.18 40.79 26.44
CA MET A 146 -9.42 40.90 27.19
C MET A 146 -9.29 42.13 28.09
N GLU A 147 -10.17 43.09 27.81
CA GLU A 147 -10.62 44.26 28.58
C GLU A 147 -9.61 45.09 29.39
#